data_AF-A0A0R0D3Z0-F1
#
_entry.id   AF-A0A0R0D3Z0-F1
#
_cell.length_a   1.000
_cell.length_b   1.000
_cell.length_c   1.000
_cell.angle_alpha   90.00
_cell.angle_beta   90.00
_cell.angle_gamma   90.00
#
_symmetry.space_group_name_H-M   'P 1'
#
loop_
_entity.id
_entity.type
_entity.pdbx_description
1 polymer ?
#
loop_
_entity_poly.entity_id
_entity_poly.type
_entity_poly.pdbx_seq_one_letter_code
_entity_poly.pdbx_strand_id
1 'polypeptide(L)'
;MMDQVSRGVASLDAAHGRTPDETSERMCGSLFCLAKENGLSRVDHVLLSQANEQGHAGTNVFVVQGDPSDPAHLRASMPTAVAAQTPVSESMEQAQQISQSQQQVAVQEQSQVQEQQAVVQRMG
;
A
#
# COMPACT_ATOMS: atom_id res chain seq x y z
N MET A 1 2.80 8.94 -2.03
CA MET A 1 2.62 7.48 -2.16
C MET A 1 2.42 7.07 -3.62
N MET A 2 1.42 7.56 -4.36
CA MET A 2 1.21 7.15 -5.77
C MET A 2 2.47 7.27 -6.63
N ASP A 3 3.14 8.42 -6.59
CA ASP A 3 4.43 8.63 -7.28
C ASP A 3 5.54 7.63 -6.87
N GLN A 4 5.56 7.21 -5.59
CA GLN A 4 6.53 6.22 -5.11
C GLN A 4 6.19 4.82 -5.64
N VAL A 5 4.90 4.47 -5.69
CA VAL A 5 4.43 3.23 -6.29
C VAL A 5 4.80 3.19 -7.77
N SER A 6 4.52 4.26 -8.52
CA SER A 6 4.86 4.33 -9.95
C SER A 6 6.35 4.20 -10.21
N ARG A 7 7.20 4.80 -9.38
CA ARG A 7 8.67 4.60 -9.47
C ARG A 7 9.09 3.16 -9.16
N GLY A 8 8.46 2.54 -8.16
CA GLY A 8 8.70 1.14 -7.81
C GLY A 8 8.32 0.18 -8.95
N VAL A 9 7.13 0.35 -9.53
CA VAL A 9 6.66 -0.44 -10.67
C VAL A 9 7.53 -0.21 -11.91
N ALA A 10 7.89 1.04 -12.22
CA ALA A 10 8.78 1.33 -13.34
C ALA A 10 10.18 0.70 -13.16
N SER A 11 10.70 0.67 -11.93
CA SER A 11 11.96 -0.01 -11.62
C SER A 11 11.84 -1.53 -11.78
N LEU A 12 10.68 -2.09 -11.39
CA LEU A 12 10.37 -3.50 -11.56
C LEU A 12 10.26 -3.90 -13.04
N ASP A 13 9.61 -3.07 -13.85
CA ASP A 13 9.50 -3.29 -15.30
C ASP A 13 10.88 -3.23 -15.95
N ALA A 14 11.69 -2.21 -15.62
CA ALA A 14 13.06 -2.08 -16.12
C ALA A 14 13.93 -3.29 -15.75
N ALA A 15 13.80 -3.82 -14.53
CA ALA A 15 14.51 -5.02 -14.10
C ALA A 15 14.17 -6.27 -14.93
N HIS A 16 12.97 -6.32 -15.52
CA HIS A 16 12.52 -7.39 -16.41
C HIS A 16 12.60 -7.04 -17.90
N GLY A 17 13.23 -5.92 -18.26
CA GLY A 17 13.36 -5.46 -19.65
C GLY A 17 12.03 -5.05 -20.29
N ARG A 18 11.03 -4.67 -19.48
CA ARG A 18 9.76 -4.13 -19.94
C ARG A 18 9.76 -2.61 -19.86
N THR A 19 9.01 -2.00 -20.77
CA THR A 19 8.66 -0.58 -20.70
C THR A 19 7.32 -0.44 -19.98
N PRO A 20 7.09 0.65 -19.22
CA PRO A 20 5.80 0.91 -18.61
C PRO A 20 4.68 0.88 -19.65
N ASP A 21 3.66 0.08 -19.39
CA ASP A 21 2.49 -0.08 -20.25
C ASP A 21 1.18 -0.02 -19.42
N GLU A 22 0.04 -0.34 -20.04
CA GLU A 22 -1.25 -0.34 -19.35
C GLU A 22 -1.29 -1.32 -18.16
N THR A 23 -0.53 -2.40 -18.20
CA THR A 23 -0.39 -3.33 -17.07
C THR A 23 0.37 -2.67 -15.93
N SER A 24 1.41 -1.88 -16.22
CA SER A 24 2.13 -1.07 -15.23
C SER A 24 1.20 -0.05 -14.56
N GLU A 25 0.29 0.58 -15.30
CA GLU A 25 -0.69 1.51 -14.74
C GLU A 25 -1.67 0.80 -13.80
N ARG A 26 -2.20 -0.36 -14.20
CA ARG A 26 -3.05 -1.21 -13.34
C ARG A 26 -2.33 -1.62 -12.06
N MET A 27 -1.10 -2.10 -12.20
CA MET A 27 -0.25 -2.44 -11.06
C MET A 27 -0.06 -1.25 -10.12
N CYS A 28 0.19 -0.04 -10.64
CA CYS A 28 0.30 1.14 -9.80
C CYS A 28 -0.97 1.38 -8.98
N GLY A 29 -2.14 1.25 -9.61
CA GLY A 29 -3.42 1.42 -8.94
C GLY A 29 -3.64 0.39 -7.84
N SER A 30 -3.44 -0.90 -8.15
CA SER A 30 -3.65 -1.99 -7.20
C SER A 30 -2.67 -1.95 -6.03
N LEU A 31 -1.40 -1.63 -6.28
CA LEU A 31 -0.39 -1.51 -5.23
C LEU A 31 -0.62 -0.29 -4.33
N PHE A 32 -1.13 0.81 -4.89
CA PHE A 32 -1.55 1.96 -4.09
C PHE A 32 -2.72 1.59 -3.17
N CYS A 33 -3.72 0.89 -3.69
CA CYS A 33 -4.85 0.39 -2.89
C CYS A 33 -4.38 -0.56 -1.79
N LEU A 34 -3.51 -1.52 -2.11
CA LEU A 34 -2.93 -2.47 -1.15
C LEU A 34 -2.21 -1.77 0.01
N ALA A 35 -1.40 -0.76 -0.32
CA ALA A 35 -0.68 0.02 0.69
C ALA A 35 -1.66 0.71 1.64
N LYS A 36 -2.74 1.30 1.12
CA LYS A 36 -3.77 1.95 1.93
C LYS A 36 -4.54 0.96 2.80
N GLU A 37 -4.93 -0.17 2.24
CA GLU A 37 -5.64 -1.24 2.96
C GLU A 37 -4.84 -1.76 4.16
N ASN A 38 -3.52 -1.86 4.00
CA ASN A 38 -2.62 -2.36 5.04
C ASN A 38 -2.07 -1.25 5.96
N GLY A 39 -2.62 -0.02 5.86
CA GLY A 39 -2.22 1.09 6.72
C GLY A 39 -0.80 1.61 6.48
N LEU A 40 -0.19 1.31 5.33
CA LEU A 40 1.09 1.90 4.97
C LEU A 40 0.88 3.41 4.74
N SER A 41 1.86 4.19 5.17
CA SER A 41 1.88 5.66 5.01
C SER A 41 2.67 6.08 3.77
N ARG A 42 3.59 5.22 3.31
CA ARG A 42 4.42 5.40 2.11
C ARG A 42 4.81 4.04 1.54
N VAL A 43 5.35 4.03 0.33
CA VAL A 43 5.92 2.82 -0.31
C VAL A 43 7.35 3.15 -0.67
N ASP A 44 8.32 2.46 -0.07
CA ASP A 44 9.75 2.67 -0.37
C ASP A 44 10.24 1.65 -1.39
N HIS A 45 9.70 0.42 -1.38
CA HIS A 45 10.08 -0.63 -2.32
C HIS A 45 8.86 -1.39 -2.87
N VAL A 46 8.96 -1.78 -4.14
CA VAL A 46 8.05 -2.72 -4.80
C VAL A 46 8.89 -3.91 -5.26
N LEU A 47 8.57 -5.10 -4.78
CA LEU A 47 9.37 -6.31 -4.97
C LEU A 47 8.49 -7.47 -5.45
N LEU A 48 9.06 -8.41 -6.21
CA LEU A 48 8.39 -9.67 -6.54
C LEU A 48 8.81 -10.79 -5.59
N SER A 49 7.94 -11.78 -5.43
CA SER A 49 8.28 -13.01 -4.72
C SER A 49 9.45 -13.70 -5.40
N GLN A 50 10.38 -14.21 -4.59
CA GLN A 50 11.38 -15.16 -5.09
C GLN A 50 10.75 -16.54 -5.27
N ALA A 51 11.36 -17.37 -6.10
CA ALA A 51 10.97 -18.76 -6.22
C ALA A 51 11.22 -19.49 -4.89
N ASN A 52 10.25 -20.24 -4.41
CA ASN A 52 10.33 -21.04 -3.19
C ASN A 52 9.58 -22.36 -3.38
N GLU A 53 9.52 -23.21 -2.35
CA GLU A 53 8.82 -24.49 -2.43
C GLU A 53 7.31 -24.36 -2.73
N GLN A 54 6.74 -23.16 -2.56
CA GLN A 54 5.32 -22.87 -2.74
C GLN A 54 5.01 -22.27 -4.13
N GLY A 55 6.01 -21.88 -4.93
CA GLY A 55 5.75 -21.27 -6.23
C GLY A 55 6.96 -20.70 -6.94
N HIS A 56 6.72 -20.24 -8.17
CA HIS A 56 7.72 -19.59 -9.01
C HIS A 56 7.99 -18.15 -8.54
N ALA A 57 9.13 -17.61 -8.97
CA ALA A 57 9.39 -16.19 -8.80
C ALA A 57 8.29 -15.36 -9.51
N GLY A 58 7.90 -14.25 -8.91
CA GLY A 58 6.90 -13.34 -9.47
C GLY A 58 5.43 -13.73 -9.25
N THR A 59 5.13 -14.78 -8.48
CA THR A 59 3.74 -15.11 -8.12
C THR A 59 3.05 -14.01 -7.33
N ASN A 60 3.75 -13.38 -6.39
CA ASN A 60 3.25 -12.25 -5.61
C ASN A 60 4.11 -11.00 -5.82
N VAL A 61 3.47 -9.85 -5.65
CA VAL A 61 4.11 -8.54 -5.57
C VAL A 61 3.93 -7.98 -4.17
N PHE A 62 4.97 -7.34 -3.65
CA PHE A 62 5.05 -6.78 -2.32
C PHE A 62 5.28 -5.28 -2.38
N VAL A 63 4.57 -4.54 -1.54
CA VAL A 63 4.90 -3.15 -1.19
C VAL A 63 5.54 -3.15 0.20
N VAL A 64 6.66 -2.44 0.33
CA VAL A 64 7.42 -2.35 1.59
C VAL A 64 7.60 -0.89 1.97
N GLN A 65 7.36 -0.60 3.25
CA GLN A 65 7.70 0.66 3.91
C GLN A 65 8.86 0.42 4.88
N GLY A 66 9.94 1.18 4.70
CA GLY A 66 11.21 1.01 5.41
C GLY A 66 12.22 0.21 4.60
N ASP A 67 13.38 -0.03 5.20
CA ASP A 67 14.42 -0.88 4.62
C ASP A 67 13.97 -2.36 4.72
N PRO A 68 14.00 -3.16 3.63
CA PRO A 68 13.62 -4.56 3.67
C PRO A 68 14.48 -5.42 4.64
N SER A 69 15.67 -4.95 4.99
CA SER A 69 16.59 -5.56 5.97
C SER A 69 16.29 -5.14 7.41
N ASP A 70 15.49 -4.09 7.61
CA ASP A 70 15.04 -3.66 8.93
C ASP A 70 13.87 -4.56 9.39
N PRO A 71 13.96 -5.24 10.55
CA PRO A 71 12.88 -6.08 11.07
C PRO A 71 11.60 -5.29 11.40
N ALA A 72 11.67 -3.98 11.57
CA ALA A 72 10.53 -3.11 11.82
C ALA A 72 9.84 -2.63 10.52
N HIS A 73 10.25 -3.13 9.34
CA HIS A 73 9.57 -2.77 8.10
C HIS A 73 8.10 -3.21 8.12
N LEU A 74 7.27 -2.44 7.43
CA LEU A 74 5.89 -2.84 7.14
C LEU A 74 5.83 -3.33 5.71
N ARG A 75 5.13 -4.43 5.48
CA ARG A 75 4.94 -4.97 4.13
C ARG A 75 3.52 -5.46 3.92
N ALA A 76 3.06 -5.36 2.69
CA ALA A 76 1.83 -5.97 2.23
C ALA A 76 2.07 -6.68 0.90
N SER A 77 1.26 -7.69 0.59
CA SER A 77 1.43 -8.51 -0.60
C SER A 77 0.12 -8.82 -1.28
N MET A 78 0.15 -8.97 -2.60
CA MET A 78 -0.97 -9.49 -3.39
C MET A 78 -0.45 -10.35 -4.55
N PRO A 79 -1.30 -11.20 -5.15
CA PRO A 79 -0.94 -11.92 -6.36
C PRO A 79 -0.63 -10.96 -7.50
N THR A 80 0.50 -11.15 -8.18
CA THR A 80 0.92 -10.30 -9.31
C THR A 80 -0.13 -10.31 -10.42
N ALA A 81 -0.77 -11.46 -10.65
CA ALA A 81 -1.84 -11.59 -11.63
C ALA A 81 -3.06 -10.72 -11.29
N VAL A 82 -3.37 -10.54 -10.00
CA VAL A 82 -4.46 -9.65 -9.57
C VAL A 82 -4.04 -8.20 -9.82
N ALA A 83 -2.85 -7.81 -9.37
CA ALA A 83 -2.31 -6.46 -9.58
C ALA A 83 -2.28 -6.03 -11.05
N ALA A 84 -1.99 -6.97 -11.96
CA ALA A 84 -1.92 -6.72 -13.40
C ALA A 84 -3.28 -6.66 -14.11
N GLN A 85 -4.32 -7.26 -13.52
CA GLN A 85 -5.63 -7.40 -14.16
C GLN A 85 -6.68 -6.45 -13.59
N THR A 86 -6.56 -6.03 -12.33
CA THR A 86 -7.53 -5.13 -11.70
C THR A 86 -7.52 -3.77 -12.42
N PRO A 87 -8.68 -3.26 -12.86
CA PRO A 87 -8.76 -1.95 -13.48
C PRO A 87 -8.29 -0.84 -12.53
N VAL A 88 -7.61 0.17 -13.07
CA VAL A 88 -7.16 1.34 -12.29
C VAL A 88 -8.33 2.02 -11.60
N SER A 89 -9.47 2.19 -12.30
CA SER A 89 -10.68 2.80 -11.74
C SER A 89 -11.17 2.09 -10.48
N GLU A 90 -11.21 0.76 -10.50
CA GLU A 90 -11.66 -0.05 -9.37
C GLU A 90 -10.69 0.09 -8.18
N SER A 91 -9.39 0.00 -8.45
CA SER A 91 -8.37 0.17 -7.40
C SER A 91 -8.40 1.57 -6.77
N MET A 92 -8.65 2.61 -7.58
CA MET A 92 -8.74 3.99 -7.10
C MET A 92 -9.99 4.23 -6.25
N GLU A 93 -11.14 3.70 -6.67
CA GLU A 93 -12.39 3.80 -5.90
C GLU A 93 -12.23 3.14 -4.52
N GLN A 94 -11.68 1.93 -4.48
CA GLN A 94 -11.41 1.23 -3.21
C GLN A 94 -10.43 2.01 -2.33
N ALA A 95 -9.32 2.51 -2.90
CA ALA A 95 -8.35 3.30 -2.14
C ALA A 95 -8.94 4.60 -1.55
N GLN A 96 -9.86 5.24 -2.28
CA GLN A 96 -10.59 6.41 -1.81
C GLN A 96 -11.56 6.07 -0.67
N GLN A 97 -12.28 4.95 -0.77
CA GLN A 97 -13.18 4.47 0.29
C GLN A 97 -12.40 4.15 1.57
N ILE A 98 -11.26 3.46 1.44
CA ILE A 98 -10.36 3.14 2.58
C ILE A 98 -9.85 4.43 3.22
N SER A 99 -9.37 5.38 2.42
CA SER A 99 -8.83 6.65 2.92
C SER A 99 -9.89 7.46 3.68
N GLN A 100 -11.11 7.56 3.14
CA GLN A 100 -12.21 8.25 3.82
C GLN A 100 -12.58 7.58 5.15
N SER A 101 -12.63 6.25 5.18
CA SER A 101 -12.97 5.49 6.39
C SER A 101 -11.91 5.69 7.48
N GLN A 102 -10.63 5.58 7.12
CA GLN A 102 -9.51 5.83 8.05
C GLN A 102 -9.53 7.26 8.60
N GLN A 103 -9.84 8.24 7.76
CA GLN A 103 -9.88 9.63 8.17
C GLN A 103 -11.05 9.93 9.12
N GLN A 104 -12.21 9.30 8.92
CA GLN A 104 -13.34 9.42 9.85
C GLN A 104 -13.02 8.84 11.23
N VAL A 105 -12.41 7.65 11.27
CA VAL A 105 -12.00 6.99 12.53
C VAL A 105 -11.01 7.87 13.29
N ALA A 106 -10.00 8.42 12.60
CA ALA A 106 -9.01 9.30 13.22
C ALA A 106 -9.61 10.58 13.83
N VAL A 107 -10.61 11.19 13.16
CA VAL A 107 -11.30 12.38 13.69
C VAL A 107 -12.15 12.04 14.92
N GLN A 108 -12.81 10.88 14.93
CA GLN A 108 -13.59 10.41 16.07
C GLN A 108 -12.71 10.12 17.29
N GLU A 109 -11.57 9.46 17.10
CA GLU A 109 -10.60 9.19 18.18
C GLU A 109 -10.05 10.50 18.77
N GLN A 110 -9.66 11.47 17.94
CA GLN A 110 -9.17 12.77 18.42
C GLN A 110 -10.21 13.52 19.25
N SER A 111 -11.47 13.48 18.83
CA SER A 111 -12.58 14.12 19.55
C SER A 111 -12.79 13.49 20.92
N GLN A 112 -12.73 12.16 21.00
CA GLN A 112 -12.90 11.43 22.26
C GLN A 112 -11.74 11.65 23.24
N VAL A 113 -10.50 11.73 22.75
CA VAL A 113 -9.32 12.01 23.58
C VAL A 113 -9.35 13.44 24.14
N GLN A 114 -9.75 14.42 23.34
CA GLN A 114 -9.92 15.80 23.83
C GLN A 114 -11.00 15.91 24.91
N GLU A 115 -12.12 15.20 24.74
CA GLU A 115 -13.21 15.23 25.71
C GLU A 115 -12.80 14.59 27.04
N GLN A 116 -12.07 13.47 27.00
CA GLN A 116 -11.50 12.86 28.22
C GLN A 116 -10.48 13.77 28.90
N GLN A 117 -9.58 14.42 28.16
CA GLN A 117 -8.62 15.38 28.74
C GLN A 117 -9.31 16.61 29.35
N ALA A 118 -10.40 17.09 28.75
CA ALA A 118 -11.19 18.20 29.28
C ALA A 118 -11.93 17.81 30.57
N VAL A 119 -12.41 16.57 30.67
CA VAL A 119 -13.04 16.05 31.89
C VAL A 119 -12.02 15.90 33.02
N VAL A 120 -10.83 15.37 32.75
CA VAL A 120 -9.76 15.20 33.76
C VAL A 120 -9.29 16.56 34.30
N GLN A 121 -9.15 17.58 33.45
CA GLN A 121 -8.72 18.93 33.87
C GLN A 121 -9.76 19.69 34.69
N ARG A 122 -11.04 19.31 34.64
CA ARG A 122 -12.11 19.95 35.44
C ARG A 122 -12.27 19.33 36.82
N MET A 123 -11.64 18.19 37.09
CA MET A 123 -11.81 17.40 38.32
C MET A 123 -10.58 17.46 39.24
N GLY A 124 -9.54 18.20 38.85
CA GLY A 124 -8.41 18.61 39.69
C GLY A 124 -8.48 20.09 40.03
#